data_AF-A0A4Z1FDH6-F1
#
_entry.id   AF-A0A4Z1FDH6-F1
#
_cell.length_a   1.000
_cell.length_b   1.000
_cell.length_c   1.000
_cell.angle_alpha   90.00
_cell.angle_beta   90.00
_cell.angle_gamma   90.00
#
_symmetry.space_group_name_H-M   'P 1'
#
loop_
_entity.id
_entity.type
_entity.pdbx_description
1 polymer ?
#
loop_
_entity_poly.entity_id
_entity_poly.type
_entity_poly.pdbx_seq_one_letter_code
_entity_poly.pdbx_strand_id
1 'polypeptide(L)'
;MADFPTKAHEKRKAGGEDPAPPLKPSNIPKRTKIDISTGEDVSPVNSEKTIIDLTGEHSASPFTSSLVSELVFEEFDEETHDDFDEYRECDYDLDDKCKYESDDDDDDDDDDDDYSPKNIETKVHILKGTTVRCMLSIYFTKEEDNKWLDEIRVDCTHKDGWVGRAVGSYIHRQGIKSNFLSMMELPNYKMGEMAGELFNKFGCLLRKFEEHVVQRGTGAWGAEMDVGPLVLLEEIKITNKGLRRKGLGRAMVKALIQKSQAQAHPFRRLHVIARPDWIIDDSFEAAYGRFNREERAIKRQALDSAIAFYRSLGFRRIGSSRYFGFSVDPKHKAHSINVDADYDPPRVDEEMEISDDEDIVDISSLDSLDEAAQRSLAKSKQRFPLQHAIQTLSDAELVAFFKSFDDKNGSGWKEIDSHHNNVLHQAGCAHKVYATKWLIKNIDPEQELAQARNIEGLTPLEALQDEFDIFDKLISAQLSSKRPSSQTKFLNQRSRGSKENLSAKNHQPRIIKLFGPIIKVLDSDCVPRVHNLKTLSAKYHDVDDDDLKVALAIAIAYAKEKFIENCDHSFLHDLIDEIGEAKQCKNDYEFELVHRQCCWNVAKKS
;
A
#
# COMPACT_ATOMS: atom_id res chain seq x y z
N MET A 1 4.66 -32.04 18.32
CA MET A 1 3.31 -32.65 18.42
C MET A 1 2.82 -32.41 19.83
N ALA A 2 2.03 -31.36 20.02
CA ALA A 2 1.35 -31.03 21.27
C ALA A 2 0.08 -30.23 20.91
N ASP A 3 -1.00 -30.59 21.58
CA ASP A 3 -2.39 -30.31 21.22
C ASP A 3 -2.87 -28.91 21.64
N PHE A 4 -3.70 -28.29 20.80
CA PHE A 4 -4.51 -27.11 21.11
C PHE A 4 -5.79 -27.49 21.88
N PRO A 5 -6.31 -26.64 22.78
CA PRO A 5 -7.50 -26.98 23.56
C PRO A 5 -8.79 -26.78 22.75
N THR A 6 -9.51 -27.88 22.52
CA THR A 6 -10.91 -27.87 22.06
C THR A 6 -11.85 -27.34 23.14
N LYS A 7 -12.68 -26.37 22.76
CA LYS A 7 -13.77 -25.80 23.57
C LYS A 7 -14.75 -26.87 24.07
N ALA A 8 -15.08 -26.79 25.35
CA ALA A 8 -16.08 -27.62 26.01
C ALA A 8 -17.50 -27.29 25.50
N HIS A 9 -18.19 -28.32 25.00
CA HIS A 9 -19.64 -28.30 24.75
C HIS A 9 -20.39 -28.62 26.05
N GLU A 10 -21.12 -27.64 26.56
CA GLU A 10 -22.02 -27.81 27.69
C GLU A 10 -23.36 -28.41 27.21
N LYS A 11 -23.69 -29.60 27.73
CA LYS A 11 -24.93 -30.34 27.46
C LYS A 11 -26.14 -29.60 28.07
N ARG A 12 -27.01 -29.02 27.24
CA ARG A 12 -28.37 -28.65 27.64
C ARG A 12 -29.37 -29.76 27.30
N LYS A 13 -30.18 -30.08 28.31
CA LYS A 13 -31.23 -31.12 28.34
C LYS A 13 -32.31 -30.85 27.30
N ALA A 14 -32.76 -31.92 26.65
CA ALA A 14 -33.96 -31.95 25.83
C ALA A 14 -35.22 -31.86 26.71
N GLY A 15 -36.04 -30.84 26.49
CA GLY A 15 -37.45 -30.79 26.88
C GLY A 15 -38.27 -30.80 25.59
N GLY A 16 -39.20 -31.74 25.48
CA GLY A 16 -40.06 -31.89 24.30
C GLY A 16 -41.23 -30.94 24.31
N GLU A 17 -41.60 -30.47 23.11
CA GLU A 17 -42.90 -29.89 22.79
C GLU A 17 -43.36 -30.38 21.40
N ASP A 18 -44.67 -30.55 21.29
CA ASP A 18 -45.42 -31.24 20.23
C ASP A 18 -45.33 -30.61 18.83
N PRO A 19 -45.51 -31.40 17.75
CA PRO A 19 -45.53 -30.88 16.38
C PRO A 19 -46.89 -30.29 15.99
N ALA A 20 -46.87 -29.06 15.48
CA ALA A 20 -47.99 -28.40 14.83
C ALA A 20 -48.33 -29.05 13.46
N PRO A 21 -49.60 -28.98 12.99
CA PRO A 21 -50.07 -29.69 11.81
C PRO A 21 -49.70 -28.99 10.49
N PRO A 22 -49.63 -29.74 9.36
CA PRO A 22 -49.16 -29.21 8.08
C PRO A 22 -50.25 -28.39 7.36
N LEU A 23 -49.86 -27.20 6.90
CA LEU A 23 -50.66 -26.35 6.02
C LEU A 23 -50.58 -26.86 4.57
N LYS A 24 -51.75 -26.95 3.93
CA LYS A 24 -51.97 -27.38 2.54
C LYS A 24 -51.43 -26.34 1.53
N PRO A 25 -50.97 -26.78 0.35
CA PRO A 25 -50.56 -25.87 -0.72
C PRO A 25 -51.78 -25.25 -1.42
N SER A 26 -51.78 -23.91 -1.56
CA SER A 26 -52.80 -23.15 -2.29
C SER A 26 -52.48 -23.05 -3.79
N ASN A 27 -53.53 -23.16 -4.58
CA ASN A 27 -53.56 -23.20 -6.04
C ASN A 27 -52.91 -21.99 -6.72
N ILE A 28 -52.14 -22.29 -7.78
CA ILE A 28 -51.63 -21.37 -8.80
C ILE A 28 -52.75 -21.08 -9.82
N PRO A 29 -53.08 -19.82 -10.16
CA PRO A 29 -53.87 -19.52 -11.34
C PRO A 29 -52.97 -19.28 -12.57
N LYS A 30 -53.42 -19.86 -13.69
CA LYS A 30 -52.81 -19.80 -15.01
C LYS A 30 -53.10 -18.46 -15.72
N ARG A 31 -52.10 -18.05 -16.54
CA ARG A 31 -52.16 -17.31 -17.82
C ARG A 31 -52.86 -15.95 -17.88
N THR A 32 -52.09 -14.97 -18.37
CA THR A 32 -52.55 -14.07 -19.44
C THR A 32 -51.43 -13.88 -20.47
N LYS A 33 -51.73 -14.18 -21.73
CA LYS A 33 -50.92 -13.92 -22.92
C LYS A 33 -51.14 -12.46 -23.30
N ILE A 34 -50.08 -11.68 -23.53
CA ILE A 34 -50.17 -10.35 -24.14
C ILE A 34 -49.30 -10.37 -25.38
N ASP A 35 -49.94 -10.17 -26.54
CA ASP A 35 -49.29 -9.94 -27.82
C ASP A 35 -48.76 -8.50 -27.86
N ILE A 36 -47.53 -8.29 -28.34
CA ILE A 36 -46.98 -6.97 -28.65
C ILE A 36 -46.55 -6.96 -30.13
N SER A 37 -47.11 -6.00 -30.86
CA SER A 37 -46.92 -5.75 -32.29
C SER A 37 -45.55 -5.15 -32.60
N THR A 38 -45.00 -5.58 -33.73
CA THR A 38 -43.87 -5.01 -34.47
C THR A 38 -44.23 -3.67 -35.13
N GLY A 39 -43.26 -2.75 -35.19
CA GLY A 39 -43.36 -1.49 -35.93
C GLY A 39 -42.00 -0.82 -36.16
N GLU A 40 -41.44 -1.11 -37.33
CA GLU A 40 -40.65 -0.31 -38.29
C GLU A 40 -39.54 0.69 -37.85
N ASP A 41 -38.33 0.37 -38.33
CA ASP A 41 -37.43 1.12 -39.21
C ASP A 41 -37.17 2.63 -39.01
N VAL A 42 -35.93 2.93 -38.57
CA VAL A 42 -35.19 4.15 -38.93
C VAL A 42 -33.72 3.79 -39.19
N SER A 43 -33.20 4.29 -40.32
CA SER A 43 -31.85 4.08 -40.88
C SER A 43 -30.69 4.49 -39.95
N PRO A 44 -29.48 3.91 -40.08
CA PRO A 44 -28.38 4.14 -39.16
C PRO A 44 -27.50 5.34 -39.56
N VAL A 45 -27.16 6.16 -38.57
CA VAL A 45 -25.93 6.95 -38.52
C VAL A 45 -24.88 6.07 -37.84
N ASN A 46 -23.74 5.86 -38.49
CA ASN A 46 -22.65 5.03 -37.98
C ASN A 46 -22.04 5.65 -36.71
N SER A 47 -22.49 5.14 -35.57
CA SER A 47 -21.75 5.16 -34.31
C SER A 47 -21.62 3.70 -33.88
N GLU A 48 -20.41 3.24 -33.55
CA GLU A 48 -20.19 1.89 -33.03
C GLU A 48 -20.93 1.73 -31.70
N LYS A 49 -22.17 1.26 -31.78
CA LYS A 49 -23.06 1.11 -30.63
C LYS A 49 -22.89 -0.29 -30.07
N THR A 50 -22.02 -0.43 -29.06
CA THR A 50 -21.99 -1.65 -28.27
C THR A 50 -23.20 -1.63 -27.31
N ILE A 51 -24.11 -2.60 -27.44
CA ILE A 51 -25.23 -2.78 -26.51
C ILE A 51 -24.82 -3.85 -25.50
N ILE A 52 -24.60 -3.45 -24.24
CA ILE A 52 -24.37 -4.41 -23.15
C ILE A 52 -25.74 -4.83 -22.59
N ASP A 53 -26.18 -6.04 -22.95
CA ASP A 53 -27.44 -6.60 -22.44
C ASP A 53 -27.18 -7.32 -21.11
N LEU A 54 -27.56 -6.69 -19.99
CA LEU A 54 -27.45 -7.26 -18.64
C LEU A 54 -28.66 -8.14 -18.26
N THR A 55 -29.39 -8.68 -19.25
CA THR A 55 -30.71 -9.34 -19.14
C THR A 55 -30.67 -10.82 -18.73
N GLY A 56 -29.59 -11.31 -18.11
CA GLY A 56 -29.56 -12.66 -17.54
C GLY A 56 -30.68 -12.85 -16.51
N GLU A 57 -31.78 -13.50 -16.91
CA GLU A 57 -32.91 -13.86 -16.05
C GLU A 57 -32.45 -14.83 -14.96
N HIS A 58 -32.05 -14.29 -13.81
CA HIS A 58 -31.85 -15.08 -12.59
C HIS A 58 -32.88 -14.66 -11.56
N SER A 59 -33.92 -15.48 -11.44
CA SER A 59 -34.78 -15.54 -10.28
C SER A 59 -33.94 -15.83 -9.03
N ALA A 60 -33.78 -14.83 -8.17
CA ALA A 60 -33.39 -14.96 -6.75
C ALA A 60 -32.14 -15.81 -6.40
N SER A 61 -31.18 -15.99 -7.32
CA SER A 61 -29.85 -16.48 -6.98
C SER A 61 -28.93 -15.29 -6.67
N PRO A 62 -28.26 -15.24 -5.51
CA PRO A 62 -27.49 -14.08 -5.10
C PRO A 62 -26.20 -13.98 -5.92
N PHE A 63 -26.16 -13.08 -6.91
CA PHE A 63 -24.94 -12.46 -7.47
C PHE A 63 -23.71 -13.37 -7.70
N THR A 64 -23.87 -14.60 -8.19
CA THR A 64 -22.73 -15.51 -8.41
C THR A 64 -22.02 -15.30 -9.76
N SER A 65 -22.57 -14.50 -10.67
CA SER A 65 -21.91 -14.21 -11.95
C SER A 65 -20.72 -13.28 -11.70
N SER A 66 -19.51 -13.82 -11.79
CA SER A 66 -18.25 -13.07 -11.77
C SER A 66 -18.11 -12.18 -13.01
N LEU A 67 -17.47 -11.01 -12.91
CA LEU A 67 -17.20 -10.16 -14.08
C LEU A 67 -16.47 -10.95 -15.18
N VAL A 68 -15.58 -11.86 -14.80
CA VAL A 68 -14.83 -12.72 -15.72
C VAL A 68 -15.73 -13.50 -16.66
N SER A 69 -16.85 -14.03 -16.16
CA SER A 69 -17.79 -14.81 -16.98
C SER A 69 -18.62 -13.95 -17.94
N GLU A 70 -18.77 -12.65 -17.63
CA GLU A 70 -19.52 -11.70 -18.44
C GLU A 70 -18.66 -10.88 -19.39
N LEU A 71 -17.36 -10.83 -19.14
CA LEU A 71 -16.36 -10.45 -20.12
C LEU A 71 -16.27 -11.63 -21.10
N VAL A 72 -17.30 -11.78 -21.95
CA VAL A 72 -17.26 -12.73 -23.05
C VAL A 72 -16.19 -12.23 -24.00
N PHE A 73 -15.03 -12.88 -23.93
CA PHE A 73 -13.96 -12.68 -24.88
C PHE A 73 -14.40 -13.40 -26.14
N GLU A 74 -14.59 -12.68 -27.24
CA GLU A 74 -14.41 -13.33 -28.54
C GLU A 74 -12.96 -13.79 -28.54
N GLU A 75 -12.74 -15.11 -28.42
CA GLU A 75 -11.44 -15.73 -28.67
C GLU A 75 -11.05 -15.25 -30.08
N PHE A 76 -10.18 -14.26 -30.15
CA PHE A 76 -9.54 -13.89 -31.39
C PHE A 76 -8.61 -15.07 -31.67
N ASP A 77 -9.05 -15.97 -32.55
CA ASP A 77 -8.26 -17.06 -33.12
C ASP A 77 -7.13 -16.44 -33.94
N GLU A 78 -6.16 -15.84 -33.25
CA GLU A 78 -4.92 -15.40 -33.84
C GLU A 78 -4.03 -16.64 -33.89
N GLU A 79 -4.00 -17.22 -35.10
CA GLU A 79 -3.08 -18.28 -35.52
C GLU A 79 -1.66 -17.81 -35.16
N THR A 80 -1.21 -18.24 -33.98
CA THR A 80 0.01 -17.76 -33.35
C THR A 80 1.15 -18.39 -34.11
N HIS A 81 1.82 -17.60 -34.94
CA HIS A 81 3.14 -17.95 -35.43
C HIS A 81 4.06 -18.12 -34.21
N ASP A 82 4.42 -19.37 -33.92
CA ASP A 82 5.36 -19.84 -32.88
C ASP A 82 6.81 -19.34 -33.11
N ASP A 83 7.01 -18.04 -33.29
CA ASP A 83 8.33 -17.41 -33.38
C ASP A 83 8.63 -16.51 -32.15
N PHE A 84 8.02 -16.82 -31.01
CA PHE A 84 8.20 -16.10 -29.74
C PHE A 84 9.14 -16.83 -28.77
N ASP A 85 10.17 -17.48 -29.31
CA ASP A 85 11.33 -17.89 -28.54
C ASP A 85 12.43 -16.83 -28.70
N GLU A 86 12.99 -16.40 -27.57
CA GLU A 86 14.11 -15.47 -27.46
C GLU A 86 13.75 -13.96 -27.43
N TYR A 87 13.01 -13.54 -26.39
CA TYR A 87 13.23 -12.21 -25.79
C TYR A 87 14.64 -12.18 -25.20
N ARG A 88 15.62 -12.04 -26.10
CA ARG A 88 17.01 -11.73 -25.81
C ARG A 88 16.99 -10.44 -24.99
N GLU A 89 17.65 -10.44 -23.83
CA GLU A 89 18.00 -9.22 -23.12
C GLU A 89 18.60 -8.26 -24.15
N CYS A 90 17.84 -7.24 -24.55
CA CYS A 90 18.37 -6.17 -25.38
C CYS A 90 19.36 -5.41 -24.50
N ASP A 91 20.64 -5.73 -24.63
CA ASP A 91 21.73 -4.84 -24.25
C ASP A 91 21.54 -3.55 -25.04
N TYR A 92 20.87 -2.59 -24.43
CA TYR A 92 20.74 -1.24 -24.95
C TYR A 92 22.12 -0.55 -24.86
N ASP A 93 22.99 -0.85 -25.83
CA ASP A 93 24.18 -0.05 -26.10
C ASP A 93 23.72 1.33 -26.59
N LEU A 94 23.56 2.26 -25.63
CA LEU A 94 23.23 3.68 -25.79
C LEU A 94 24.38 4.46 -26.46
N ASP A 95 24.83 4.02 -27.63
CA ASP A 95 25.84 4.68 -28.46
C ASP A 95 25.33 4.87 -29.90
N ASP A 96 24.07 5.30 -30.06
CA ASP A 96 23.57 5.71 -31.37
C ASP A 96 23.62 7.22 -31.57
N LYS A 97 24.57 7.59 -32.42
CA LYS A 97 24.91 8.94 -32.85
C LYS A 97 24.01 9.28 -34.03
N CYS A 98 22.74 9.53 -33.78
CA CYS A 98 21.79 9.96 -34.80
C CYS A 98 22.13 11.38 -35.27
N LYS A 99 22.87 11.47 -36.39
CA LYS A 99 22.87 12.62 -37.27
C LYS A 99 21.50 12.69 -37.93
N TYR A 100 20.62 13.55 -37.41
CA TYR A 100 19.46 13.99 -38.16
C TYR A 100 19.92 15.10 -39.12
N GLU A 101 20.17 14.71 -40.37
CA GLU A 101 20.11 15.66 -41.47
C GLU A 101 18.62 15.86 -41.76
N SER A 102 18.21 17.11 -41.55
CA SER A 102 16.90 17.69 -41.79
C SER A 102 16.68 17.75 -43.29
N ASP A 103 15.78 16.94 -43.82
CA ASP A 103 15.13 17.20 -45.10
C ASP A 103 13.65 17.45 -44.82
N ASP A 104 13.29 18.70 -45.12
CA ASP A 104 11.95 19.25 -45.14
C ASP A 104 11.11 18.49 -46.18
N ASP A 105 10.01 17.87 -45.77
CA ASP A 105 8.86 17.64 -46.63
C ASP A 105 7.59 17.76 -45.77
N ASP A 106 6.93 18.89 -45.99
CA ASP A 106 5.62 19.29 -45.50
C ASP A 106 4.52 18.40 -46.11
N ASP A 107 4.13 17.32 -45.44
CA ASP A 107 2.83 16.68 -45.68
C ASP A 107 1.99 16.83 -44.41
N ASP A 108 1.14 17.87 -44.45
CA ASP A 108 0.04 18.19 -43.54
C ASP A 108 -1.02 17.05 -43.54
N ASP A 109 -0.67 15.88 -42.99
CA ASP A 109 -1.66 14.88 -42.61
C ASP A 109 -2.24 15.29 -41.26
N ASP A 110 -3.19 16.23 -41.32
CA ASP A 110 -4.20 16.55 -40.31
C ASP A 110 -5.11 15.33 -40.05
N ASP A 111 -4.52 14.19 -39.67
CA ASP A 111 -5.22 13.09 -39.03
C ASP A 111 -5.52 13.53 -37.58
N ASP A 112 -6.44 14.49 -37.49
CA ASP A 112 -7.09 14.93 -36.26
C ASP A 112 -7.60 13.69 -35.53
N ASP A 113 -6.81 13.27 -34.55
CA ASP A 113 -7.05 12.14 -33.67
C ASP A 113 -8.52 12.11 -33.25
N ASP A 114 -9.23 11.06 -33.68
CA ASP A 114 -10.63 10.78 -33.39
C ASP A 114 -10.86 10.58 -31.88
N TYR A 115 -10.85 11.70 -31.15
CA TYR A 115 -11.14 11.82 -29.72
C TYR A 115 -12.65 11.81 -29.45
N SER A 116 -13.46 11.35 -30.42
CA SER A 116 -14.89 11.28 -30.22
C SER A 116 -15.22 10.22 -29.15
N PRO A 117 -16.02 10.58 -28.12
CA PRO A 117 -16.34 9.66 -27.06
C PRO A 117 -17.10 8.46 -27.60
N LYS A 118 -16.60 7.25 -27.32
CA LYS A 118 -17.31 6.00 -27.66
C LYS A 118 -18.50 5.84 -26.72
N ASN A 119 -19.70 5.87 -27.29
CA ASN A 119 -20.95 5.71 -26.54
C ASN A 119 -21.38 4.25 -26.54
N ILE A 120 -21.50 3.66 -25.34
CA ILE A 120 -21.95 2.30 -25.11
C ILE A 120 -23.30 2.35 -24.41
N GLU A 121 -24.30 1.72 -25.00
CA GLU A 121 -25.62 1.71 -24.39
C GLU A 121 -25.78 0.49 -23.49
N THR A 122 -26.16 0.69 -22.23
CA THR A 122 -26.28 -0.40 -21.25
C THR A 122 -27.65 -0.41 -20.60
N LYS A 123 -28.31 -1.57 -20.62
CA LYS A 123 -29.59 -1.73 -19.92
C LYS A 123 -29.32 -2.10 -18.46
N VAL A 124 -29.83 -1.31 -17.51
CA VAL A 124 -29.68 -1.55 -16.07
C VAL A 124 -31.03 -1.98 -15.49
N HIS A 125 -31.07 -3.15 -14.87
CA HIS A 125 -32.31 -3.68 -14.29
C HIS A 125 -32.54 -3.12 -12.89
N ILE A 126 -33.70 -2.50 -12.67
CA ILE A 126 -34.10 -2.04 -11.34
C ILE A 126 -34.98 -3.10 -10.68
N LEU A 127 -34.72 -3.37 -9.39
CA LEU A 127 -35.61 -4.15 -8.52
C LEU A 127 -37.07 -3.71 -8.70
N LYS A 128 -37.97 -4.67 -8.90
CA LYS A 128 -39.39 -4.58 -9.31
C LYS A 128 -39.69 -4.76 -10.82
N GLY A 129 -38.72 -5.24 -11.60
CA GLY A 129 -38.95 -5.58 -13.01
C GLY A 129 -39.06 -4.37 -13.94
N THR A 130 -38.69 -3.18 -13.45
CA THR A 130 -38.55 -2.00 -14.31
C THR A 130 -37.11 -1.96 -14.81
N THR A 131 -36.90 -2.25 -16.09
CA THR A 131 -35.61 -2.03 -16.73
C THR A 131 -35.47 -0.54 -17.03
N VAL A 132 -34.40 0.06 -16.53
CA VAL A 132 -34.03 1.43 -16.86
C VAL A 132 -32.87 1.40 -17.84
N ARG A 133 -33.02 2.13 -18.95
CA ARG A 133 -31.97 2.24 -19.96
C ARG A 133 -31.04 3.38 -19.57
N CYS A 134 -29.77 3.06 -19.39
CA CYS A 134 -28.74 4.04 -19.12
C CYS A 134 -27.78 4.12 -20.32
N MET A 135 -27.24 5.29 -20.58
CA MET A 135 -26.18 5.46 -21.57
C MET A 135 -24.86 5.64 -20.85
N LEU A 136 -23.86 4.84 -21.22
CA LEU A 136 -22.50 4.97 -20.72
C LEU A 136 -21.65 5.64 -21.82
N SER A 137 -21.02 6.75 -21.49
CA SER A 137 -20.09 7.44 -22.38
C SER A 137 -18.68 7.22 -21.84
N ILE A 138 -17.81 6.64 -22.65
CA ILE A 138 -16.43 6.35 -22.29
C ILE A 138 -15.52 7.39 -22.93
N TYR A 139 -14.74 8.05 -22.09
CA TYR A 139 -13.73 9.04 -22.46
C TYR A 139 -12.36 8.45 -22.13
N PHE A 140 -11.41 8.72 -23.01
CA PHE A 140 -10.03 8.32 -22.84
C PHE A 140 -9.17 9.55 -23.10
N THR A 141 -8.41 10.00 -22.11
CA THR A 141 -7.61 11.22 -22.19
C THR A 141 -6.15 10.87 -21.98
N LYS A 142 -5.31 11.16 -22.97
CA LYS A 142 -3.85 11.09 -22.83
C LYS A 142 -3.36 12.36 -22.17
N GLU A 143 -2.57 12.26 -21.11
CA GLU A 143 -1.90 13.43 -20.54
C GLU A 143 -0.66 13.79 -21.37
N GLU A 144 -0.63 15.00 -21.93
CA GLU A 144 0.48 15.48 -22.77
C GLU A 144 1.84 15.40 -22.04
N ASP A 145 1.84 15.75 -20.75
CA ASP A 145 3.04 15.76 -19.91
C ASP A 145 3.39 14.37 -19.34
N ASN A 146 2.44 13.44 -19.31
CA ASN A 146 2.59 12.12 -18.70
C ASN A 146 2.22 11.01 -19.69
N LYS A 147 3.06 10.80 -20.72
CA LYS A 147 2.89 9.73 -21.73
C LYS A 147 2.76 8.31 -21.18
N TRP A 148 3.06 8.12 -19.89
CA TRP A 148 2.95 6.84 -19.18
C TRP A 148 1.61 6.67 -18.46
N LEU A 149 0.73 7.68 -18.50
CA LEU A 149 -0.51 7.76 -17.76
C LEU A 149 -1.64 8.24 -18.67
N ASP A 150 -2.69 7.43 -18.75
CA ASP A 150 -3.94 7.82 -19.42
C ASP A 150 -5.10 7.81 -18.42
N GLU A 151 -6.03 8.75 -18.55
CA GLU A 151 -7.28 8.74 -17.79
C GLU A 151 -8.38 8.03 -18.58
N ILE A 152 -9.07 7.11 -17.93
CA ILE A 152 -10.29 6.46 -18.44
C ILE A 152 -11.45 6.91 -17.57
N ARG A 153 -12.42 7.59 -18.20
CA ARG A 153 -13.62 8.07 -17.54
C ARG A 153 -14.86 7.47 -18.16
N VAL A 154 -15.76 6.96 -17.33
CA VAL A 154 -17.06 6.45 -17.73
C VAL A 154 -18.15 7.30 -17.07
N ASP A 155 -18.86 8.10 -17.86
CA ASP A 155 -20.04 8.82 -17.38
C ASP A 155 -21.31 8.03 -17.69
N CYS A 156 -22.25 8.04 -16.75
CA CYS A 156 -23.57 7.46 -16.96
C CYS A 156 -24.64 8.55 -16.97
N THR A 157 -25.51 8.50 -17.98
CA THR A 157 -26.70 9.36 -18.10
C THR A 157 -27.99 8.54 -18.19
N HIS A 158 -29.10 9.12 -17.75
CA HIS A 158 -30.45 8.55 -17.83
C HIS A 158 -31.47 9.68 -18.00
N LYS A 159 -32.29 9.61 -19.07
CA LYS A 159 -33.25 10.67 -19.45
C LYS A 159 -32.58 12.06 -19.49
N ASP A 160 -31.43 12.12 -20.15
CA ASP A 160 -30.60 13.33 -20.30
C ASP A 160 -30.02 13.91 -18.99
N GLY A 161 -30.27 13.27 -17.85
CA GLY A 161 -29.67 13.61 -16.57
C GLY A 161 -28.43 12.76 -16.28
N TRP A 162 -27.36 13.39 -15.78
CA TRP A 162 -26.19 12.68 -15.27
C TRP A 162 -26.53 11.94 -13.97
N VAL A 163 -26.16 10.65 -13.88
CA VAL A 163 -26.51 9.79 -12.74
C VAL A 163 -25.31 9.17 -12.02
N GLY A 164 -24.14 9.17 -12.65
CA GLY A 164 -22.92 8.65 -12.05
C GLY A 164 -21.70 8.77 -12.95
N ARG A 165 -20.53 8.53 -12.35
CA ARG A 165 -19.22 8.56 -12.99
C ARG A 165 -18.33 7.47 -12.38
N ALA A 166 -17.49 6.86 -13.20
CA ALA A 166 -16.32 6.12 -12.75
C ALA A 166 -15.07 6.69 -13.42
N VAL A 167 -13.96 6.77 -12.68
CA VAL A 167 -12.66 7.25 -13.16
C VAL A 167 -11.60 6.22 -12.79
N GLY A 168 -10.69 5.96 -13.71
CA GLY A 168 -9.53 5.13 -13.46
C GLY A 168 -8.34 5.56 -14.30
N SER A 169 -7.15 5.33 -13.77
CA SER A 169 -5.88 5.68 -14.38
C SER A 169 -5.22 4.45 -14.97
N TYR A 170 -4.94 4.48 -16.27
CA TYR A 170 -4.21 3.45 -16.98
C TYR A 170 -2.71 3.78 -16.98
N ILE A 171 -1.90 2.93 -16.37
CA ILE A 171 -0.48 3.16 -16.10
C ILE A 171 0.36 2.24 -16.98
N HIS A 172 1.10 2.84 -17.92
CA HIS A 172 2.11 2.19 -18.77
C HIS A 172 3.40 1.94 -17.98
N ARG A 173 3.30 1.09 -16.96
CA ARG A 173 4.36 0.88 -15.96
C ARG A 173 5.72 0.56 -16.58
N GLN A 174 5.78 -0.16 -17.69
CA GLN A 174 7.04 -0.55 -18.32
C GLN A 174 7.90 0.67 -18.71
N GLY A 175 7.27 1.77 -19.13
CA GLY A 175 7.96 3.01 -19.49
C GLY A 175 8.54 3.78 -18.30
N ILE A 176 8.10 3.46 -17.08
CA ILE A 176 8.52 4.16 -15.85
C ILE A 176 9.21 3.24 -14.84
N LYS A 177 9.51 1.99 -15.19
CA LYS A 177 9.97 0.96 -14.24
C LYS A 177 11.20 1.38 -13.42
N SER A 178 12.16 2.09 -14.02
CA SER A 178 13.39 2.51 -13.32
C SER A 178 13.14 3.54 -12.20
N ASN A 179 12.07 4.34 -12.33
CA ASN A 179 11.71 5.43 -11.42
C ASN A 179 10.25 5.31 -10.96
N PHE A 180 9.71 4.09 -10.90
CA PHE A 180 8.27 3.85 -10.81
C PHE A 180 7.63 4.62 -9.65
N LEU A 181 8.17 4.49 -8.45
CA LEU A 181 7.61 5.14 -7.26
C LEU A 181 7.61 6.67 -7.39
N SER A 182 8.73 7.26 -7.85
CA SER A 182 8.83 8.71 -8.03
C SER A 182 7.89 9.23 -9.11
N MET A 183 7.68 8.48 -10.20
CA MET A 183 6.73 8.86 -11.25
C MET A 183 5.28 8.77 -10.74
N MET A 184 4.95 7.76 -9.93
CA MET A 184 3.61 7.56 -9.36
C MET A 184 3.23 8.63 -8.31
N GLU A 185 4.20 9.30 -7.68
CA GLU A 185 3.97 10.39 -6.73
C GLU A 185 3.60 11.72 -7.40
N LEU A 186 3.92 11.91 -8.69
CA LEU A 186 3.74 13.19 -9.40
C LEU A 186 2.28 13.56 -9.69
N PRO A 187 1.42 12.67 -10.24
CA PRO A 187 0.09 13.07 -10.71
C PRO A 187 -0.86 13.30 -9.55
N ASN A 188 -0.88 12.37 -8.59
CA ASN A 188 -1.73 12.47 -7.41
C ASN A 188 -1.22 11.67 -6.20
N TYR A 189 -1.54 12.14 -5.00
CA TYR A 189 -1.12 11.52 -3.74
C TYR A 189 -1.63 10.08 -3.58
N LYS A 190 -2.85 9.78 -4.03
CA LYS A 190 -3.48 8.45 -3.91
C LYS A 190 -2.70 7.38 -4.69
N MET A 191 -2.17 7.76 -5.85
CA MET A 191 -1.37 6.92 -6.73
C MET A 191 0.01 6.64 -6.12
N GLY A 192 0.66 7.68 -5.56
CA GLY A 192 1.90 7.54 -4.80
C GLY A 192 1.74 6.66 -3.56
N GLU A 193 0.66 6.84 -2.81
CA GLU A 193 0.31 6.01 -1.65
C GLU A 193 0.13 4.53 -2.04
N MET A 194 -0.63 4.26 -3.12
CA MET A 194 -0.81 2.91 -3.65
C MET A 194 0.53 2.29 -4.08
N ALA A 195 1.35 3.06 -4.81
CA ALA A 195 2.65 2.61 -5.27
C ALA A 195 3.58 2.25 -4.10
N GLY A 196 3.63 3.09 -3.05
CA GLY A 196 4.47 2.88 -1.88
C GLY A 196 4.00 1.75 -0.96
N GLU A 197 2.69 1.50 -0.88
CA GLU A 197 2.09 0.42 -0.10
C GLU A 197 2.26 -0.94 -0.79
N LEU A 198 2.01 -1.04 -2.09
CA LEU A 198 1.97 -2.32 -2.81
C LEU A 198 3.29 -2.73 -3.45
N PHE A 199 4.06 -1.76 -3.95
CA PHE A 199 5.21 -2.03 -4.80
C PHE A 199 6.51 -1.52 -4.18
N ASN A 200 7.62 -2.07 -4.65
CA ASN A 200 8.94 -1.49 -4.40
C ASN A 200 9.18 -0.30 -5.35
N LYS A 201 10.36 0.33 -5.22
CA LYS A 201 10.74 1.49 -6.04
C LYS A 201 10.76 1.25 -7.55
N PHE A 202 10.80 -0.02 -7.98
CA PHE A 202 10.82 -0.45 -9.38
C PHE A 202 9.47 -0.96 -9.88
N GLY A 203 8.41 -0.85 -9.08
CA GLY A 203 7.09 -1.32 -9.47
C GLY A 203 6.93 -2.84 -9.44
N CYS A 204 7.79 -3.58 -8.74
CA CYS A 204 7.55 -4.99 -8.41
C CYS A 204 6.77 -5.10 -7.10
N LEU A 205 5.87 -6.08 -7.00
CA LEU A 205 5.07 -6.33 -5.81
C LEU A 205 5.99 -6.54 -4.60
N LEU A 206 5.62 -5.98 -3.44
CA LEU A 206 6.42 -6.18 -2.24
C LEU A 206 6.43 -7.66 -1.86
N ARG A 207 7.62 -8.19 -1.58
CA ARG A 207 7.87 -9.59 -1.22
C ARG A 207 7.00 -10.08 -0.05
N LYS A 208 6.60 -9.18 0.86
CA LYS A 208 5.69 -9.50 1.97
C LYS A 208 4.29 -9.92 1.51
N PHE A 209 3.84 -9.49 0.33
CA PHE A 209 2.59 -9.94 -0.25
C PHE A 209 2.73 -11.22 -1.09
N GLU A 210 3.95 -11.63 -1.41
CA GLU A 210 4.23 -12.85 -2.19
C GLU A 210 4.51 -14.04 -1.27
N GLU A 211 5.43 -13.86 -0.31
CA GLU A 211 6.06 -14.97 0.40
C GLU A 211 5.67 -15.07 1.87
N HIS A 212 5.34 -13.94 2.52
CA HIS A 212 5.16 -13.90 3.96
C HIS A 212 3.98 -14.75 4.42
N VAL A 213 4.16 -15.51 5.50
CA VAL A 213 3.20 -16.52 5.98
C VAL A 213 1.80 -15.98 6.25
N VAL A 214 1.69 -14.76 6.80
CA VAL A 214 0.41 -14.06 7.05
C VAL A 214 0.12 -12.97 6.01
N GLN A 215 1.03 -12.01 5.81
CA GLN A 215 0.83 -10.85 4.93
C GLN A 215 0.57 -11.16 3.45
N ARG A 216 0.91 -12.35 2.93
CA ARG A 216 0.47 -12.75 1.58
C ARG A 216 -1.04 -12.96 1.45
N GLY A 217 -1.78 -12.94 2.56
CA GLY A 217 -3.23 -13.13 2.59
C GLY A 217 -3.61 -14.48 1.98
N THR A 218 -4.43 -14.47 0.93
CA THR A 218 -4.81 -15.68 0.20
C THR A 218 -3.69 -16.25 -0.68
N GLY A 219 -2.61 -15.48 -0.92
CA GLY A 219 -1.55 -15.86 -1.87
C GLY A 219 -2.02 -15.89 -3.33
N ALA A 220 -3.11 -15.19 -3.63
CA ALA A 220 -3.67 -15.10 -4.99
C ALA A 220 -2.82 -14.27 -5.94
N TRP A 221 -1.97 -13.41 -5.38
CA TRP A 221 -1.17 -12.41 -6.06
C TRP A 221 0.31 -12.68 -5.80
N GLY A 222 1.13 -12.58 -6.83
CA GLY A 222 2.58 -12.72 -6.79
C GLY A 222 3.26 -11.95 -7.91
N ALA A 223 4.41 -12.45 -8.37
CA ALA A 223 5.24 -11.83 -9.38
C ALA A 223 4.54 -11.62 -10.75
N GLU A 224 3.39 -12.22 -11.00
CA GLU A 224 2.55 -11.87 -12.15
C GLU A 224 2.09 -10.42 -12.13
N MET A 225 2.05 -9.78 -10.95
CA MET A 225 1.78 -8.37 -10.80
C MET A 225 2.98 -7.50 -11.19
N ASP A 226 4.20 -8.01 -11.37
CA ASP A 226 5.41 -7.22 -11.68
C ASP A 226 5.51 -6.77 -13.14
N VAL A 227 4.67 -7.36 -14.00
CA VAL A 227 4.70 -7.15 -15.45
C VAL A 227 3.37 -6.67 -15.98
N GLY A 228 3.42 -5.95 -17.10
CA GLY A 228 2.24 -5.42 -17.77
C GLY A 228 1.71 -4.11 -17.17
N PRO A 229 0.69 -3.52 -17.83
CA PRO A 229 0.03 -2.30 -17.40
C PRO A 229 -0.78 -2.50 -16.12
N LEU A 230 -1.00 -1.41 -15.40
CA LEU A 230 -1.87 -1.36 -14.23
C LEU A 230 -3.04 -0.41 -14.50
N VAL A 231 -4.22 -0.70 -13.97
CA VAL A 231 -5.32 0.26 -13.90
C VAL A 231 -5.64 0.54 -12.45
N LEU A 232 -5.61 1.80 -12.05
CA LEU A 232 -6.04 2.22 -10.72
C LEU A 232 -7.46 2.77 -10.79
N LEU A 233 -8.42 2.11 -10.13
CA LEU A 233 -9.79 2.63 -9.99
C LEU A 233 -9.82 3.72 -8.92
N GLU A 234 -9.97 4.98 -9.33
CA GLU A 234 -9.83 6.14 -8.45
C GLU A 234 -11.15 6.63 -7.86
N GLU A 235 -12.22 6.63 -8.66
CA GLU A 235 -13.53 7.13 -8.25
C GLU A 235 -14.65 6.26 -8.82
N ILE A 236 -15.64 5.93 -7.99
CA ILE A 236 -16.93 5.43 -8.44
C ILE A 236 -18.01 6.18 -7.67
N LYS A 237 -18.80 7.00 -8.39
CA LYS A 237 -19.83 7.84 -7.81
C LYS A 237 -21.16 7.62 -8.52
N ILE A 238 -22.22 7.35 -7.74
CA ILE A 238 -23.59 7.27 -8.24
C ILE A 238 -24.41 8.29 -7.45
N THR A 239 -24.76 9.41 -8.09
CA THR A 239 -25.48 10.51 -7.42
C THR A 239 -26.96 10.23 -7.27
N ASN A 240 -27.54 9.45 -8.18
CA ASN A 240 -28.93 9.03 -8.04
C ASN A 240 -29.05 7.84 -7.06
N LYS A 241 -29.45 8.13 -5.81
CA LYS A 241 -29.69 7.13 -4.74
C LYS A 241 -30.60 5.98 -5.17
N GLY A 242 -31.59 6.22 -6.04
CA GLY A 242 -32.52 5.18 -6.52
C GLY A 242 -31.88 4.15 -7.47
N LEU A 243 -30.77 4.51 -8.09
CA LEU A 243 -30.00 3.65 -9.00
C LEU A 243 -28.82 2.93 -8.30
N ARG A 244 -28.53 3.27 -7.03
CA ARG A 244 -27.55 2.54 -6.24
C ARG A 244 -28.02 1.11 -6.00
N ARG A 245 -27.05 0.18 -5.94
CA ARG A 245 -27.29 -1.26 -5.76
C ARG A 245 -28.21 -1.89 -6.83
N LYS A 246 -28.32 -1.28 -8.02
CA LYS A 246 -29.04 -1.83 -9.19
C LYS A 246 -28.11 -2.37 -10.29
N GLY A 247 -26.83 -2.57 -9.98
CA GLY A 247 -25.83 -3.00 -10.97
C GLY A 247 -25.21 -1.89 -11.81
N LEU A 248 -25.63 -0.63 -11.66
CA LEU A 248 -25.03 0.48 -12.41
C LEU A 248 -23.52 0.64 -12.14
N GLY A 249 -23.08 0.57 -10.88
CA GLY A 249 -21.65 0.61 -10.54
C GLY A 249 -20.85 -0.53 -11.17
N ARG A 250 -21.43 -1.74 -11.20
CA ARG A 250 -20.86 -2.90 -11.90
C ARG A 250 -20.69 -2.64 -13.39
N ALA A 251 -21.71 -2.07 -14.03
CA ALA A 251 -21.67 -1.75 -15.46
C ALA A 251 -20.58 -0.71 -15.79
N MET A 252 -20.45 0.35 -14.98
CA MET A 252 -19.41 1.36 -15.17
C MET A 252 -18.00 0.78 -14.98
N VAL A 253 -17.77 -0.01 -13.93
CA VAL A 253 -16.46 -0.67 -13.71
C VAL A 253 -16.14 -1.64 -14.84
N LYS A 254 -17.13 -2.43 -15.30
CA LYS A 254 -16.94 -3.35 -16.41
C LYS A 254 -16.53 -2.61 -17.70
N ALA A 255 -17.23 -1.53 -18.03
CA ALA A 255 -16.92 -0.70 -19.19
C ALA A 255 -15.49 -0.12 -19.13
N LEU A 256 -15.07 0.33 -17.95
CA LEU A 256 -13.71 0.83 -17.71
C LEU A 256 -12.66 -0.26 -17.91
N ILE A 257 -12.87 -1.46 -17.35
CA ILE A 257 -11.96 -2.60 -17.50
C ILE A 257 -11.88 -3.03 -18.97
N GLN A 258 -13.01 -3.10 -19.69
CA GLN A 258 -13.03 -3.45 -21.12
C GLN A 258 -12.26 -2.45 -21.97
N LYS A 259 -12.44 -1.15 -21.72
CA LYS A 259 -11.67 -0.11 -22.43
C LYS A 259 -10.17 -0.23 -22.13
N SER A 260 -9.81 -0.48 -20.88
CA SER A 260 -8.41 -0.68 -20.46
C SER A 260 -7.79 -1.90 -21.15
N GLN A 261 -8.53 -3.00 -21.24
CA GLN A 261 -8.06 -4.22 -21.89
C GLN A 261 -7.84 -4.03 -23.39
N ALA A 262 -8.72 -3.28 -24.06
CA ALA A 262 -8.53 -2.93 -25.47
C ALA A 262 -7.23 -2.12 -25.69
N GLN A 263 -6.86 -1.26 -24.74
CA GLN A 263 -5.59 -0.53 -24.77
C GLN A 263 -4.38 -1.39 -24.45
N ALA A 264 -4.57 -2.46 -23.68
CA ALA A 264 -3.50 -3.35 -23.28
C ALA A 264 -3.09 -4.35 -24.35
N HIS A 265 -3.81 -4.51 -25.47
CA HIS A 265 -3.45 -5.48 -26.50
C HIS A 265 -2.06 -5.17 -27.07
N PRO A 266 -1.08 -6.10 -27.09
CA PRO A 266 -1.16 -7.57 -26.89
C PRO A 266 -0.79 -8.09 -25.48
N PHE A 267 -0.60 -7.22 -24.48
CA PHE A 267 -0.25 -7.59 -23.12
C PHE A 267 -1.43 -8.34 -22.43
N ARG A 268 -1.39 -9.67 -22.43
CA ARG A 268 -2.35 -10.55 -21.74
C ARG A 268 -2.38 -10.42 -20.20
N ARG A 269 -1.70 -9.43 -19.63
CA ARG A 269 -1.45 -9.28 -18.19
C ARG A 269 -1.77 -7.85 -17.74
N LEU A 270 -3.05 -7.49 -17.85
CA LEU A 270 -3.59 -6.28 -17.26
C LEU A 270 -4.14 -6.61 -15.86
N HIS A 271 -3.73 -5.83 -14.86
CA HIS A 271 -4.27 -5.92 -13.51
C HIS A 271 -4.93 -4.61 -13.12
N VAL A 272 -6.08 -4.72 -12.47
CA VAL A 272 -6.87 -3.58 -12.00
C VAL A 272 -6.83 -3.54 -10.48
N ILE A 273 -6.42 -2.42 -9.93
CA ILE A 273 -6.23 -2.17 -8.51
C ILE A 273 -7.32 -1.21 -8.04
N ALA A 274 -7.92 -1.49 -6.89
CA ALA A 274 -8.93 -0.64 -6.29
C ALA A 274 -8.71 -0.51 -4.79
N ARG A 275 -9.03 0.66 -4.24
CA ARG A 275 -9.11 0.87 -2.79
C ARG A 275 -10.57 1.09 -2.39
N PRO A 276 -11.16 0.24 -1.52
CA PRO A 276 -12.59 0.31 -1.21
C PRO A 276 -13.07 1.64 -0.63
N ASP A 277 -12.22 2.34 0.11
CA ASP A 277 -12.51 3.64 0.72
C ASP A 277 -12.54 4.81 -0.29
N TRP A 278 -12.15 4.59 -1.55
CA TRP A 278 -12.26 5.59 -2.61
C TRP A 278 -13.64 5.62 -3.28
N ILE A 279 -14.54 4.69 -2.93
CA ILE A 279 -15.95 4.83 -3.31
C ILE A 279 -16.54 6.01 -2.53
N ILE A 280 -16.78 7.11 -3.22
CA ILE A 280 -17.43 8.28 -2.67
C ILE A 280 -18.92 7.96 -2.48
N ASP A 281 -19.28 7.58 -1.26
CA ASP A 281 -20.68 7.54 -0.83
C ASP A 281 -21.04 8.84 -0.10
N ASP A 282 -22.34 9.13 0.00
CA ASP A 282 -22.86 10.27 0.77
C ASP A 282 -22.65 10.08 2.29
N SER A 283 -21.93 9.02 2.69
CA SER A 283 -21.54 8.75 4.07
C SER A 283 -20.77 9.92 4.68
N PHE A 284 -20.00 10.67 3.88
CA PHE A 284 -19.32 11.87 4.36
C PHE A 284 -20.30 12.96 4.78
N GLU A 285 -21.35 13.21 3.99
CA GLU A 285 -22.43 14.14 4.36
C GLU A 285 -23.22 13.63 5.56
N ALA A 286 -23.44 12.31 5.66
CA ALA A 286 -24.16 11.69 6.76
C ALA A 286 -23.37 11.68 8.08
N ALA A 287 -22.03 11.73 8.00
CA ALA A 287 -21.11 11.81 9.13
C ALA A 287 -20.96 13.24 9.67
N TYR A 288 -21.17 14.26 8.84
CA TYR A 288 -20.97 15.65 9.24
C TYR A 288 -21.87 16.03 10.41
N GLY A 289 -21.27 16.45 11.53
CA GLY A 289 -21.99 16.86 12.74
C GLY A 289 -22.45 15.71 13.65
N ARG A 290 -22.02 14.47 13.41
CA ARG A 290 -22.29 13.34 14.30
C ARG A 290 -21.18 13.18 15.34
N PHE A 291 -21.49 12.58 16.49
CA PHE A 291 -20.48 12.21 17.48
C PHE A 291 -19.52 11.16 16.92
N ASN A 292 -18.27 11.17 17.39
CA ASN A 292 -17.17 10.32 16.90
C ASN A 292 -17.55 8.83 16.77
N ARG A 293 -18.37 8.28 17.69
CA ARG A 293 -18.79 6.87 17.65
C ARG A 293 -19.74 6.55 16.50
N GLU A 294 -20.73 7.41 16.28
CA GLU A 294 -21.71 7.20 15.21
C GLU A 294 -21.07 7.42 13.84
N GLU A 295 -20.22 8.44 13.70
CA GLU A 295 -19.44 8.67 12.49
C GLU A 295 -18.58 7.44 12.13
N ARG A 296 -17.86 6.87 13.10
CA ARG A 296 -17.05 5.65 12.88
C ARG A 296 -17.90 4.46 12.45
N ALA A 297 -19.06 4.26 13.07
CA ALA A 297 -19.98 3.20 12.67
C ALA A 297 -20.48 3.36 11.22
N ILE A 298 -20.81 4.60 10.82
CA ILE A 298 -21.23 4.93 9.45
C ILE A 298 -20.10 4.68 8.45
N LYS A 299 -18.88 5.16 8.75
CA LYS A 299 -17.69 4.94 7.91
C LYS A 299 -17.39 3.45 7.75
N ARG A 300 -17.46 2.67 8.83
CA ARG A 300 -17.24 1.22 8.82
C ARG A 300 -18.27 0.51 7.95
N GLN A 301 -19.55 0.85 8.09
CA GLN A 301 -20.62 0.28 7.26
C GLN A 301 -20.45 0.62 5.77
N ALA A 302 -20.03 1.85 5.46
CA ALA A 302 -19.75 2.27 4.09
C ALA A 302 -18.57 1.48 3.51
N LEU A 303 -17.49 1.32 4.28
CA LEU A 303 -16.33 0.51 3.88
C LEU A 303 -16.70 -0.96 3.66
N ASP A 304 -17.49 -1.57 4.55
CA ASP A 304 -18.00 -2.94 4.40
C ASP A 304 -18.82 -3.11 3.12
N SER A 305 -19.65 -2.11 2.82
CA SER A 305 -20.49 -2.09 1.62
C SER A 305 -19.65 -1.98 0.34
N ALA A 306 -18.55 -1.21 0.38
CA ALA A 306 -17.59 -1.07 -0.71
C ALA A 306 -16.77 -2.35 -0.92
N ILE A 307 -16.27 -2.97 0.15
CA ILE A 307 -15.57 -4.26 0.10
C ILE A 307 -16.47 -5.33 -0.53
N ALA A 308 -17.72 -5.45 -0.05
CA ALA A 308 -18.69 -6.39 -0.61
C ALA A 308 -18.98 -6.12 -2.09
N PHE A 309 -19.02 -4.84 -2.50
CA PHE A 309 -19.17 -4.47 -3.90
C PHE A 309 -17.99 -4.97 -4.75
N TYR A 310 -16.75 -4.65 -4.41
CA TYR A 310 -15.58 -5.11 -5.18
C TYR A 310 -15.47 -6.64 -5.20
N ARG A 311 -15.71 -7.33 -4.09
CA ARG A 311 -15.72 -8.80 -4.06
C ARG A 311 -16.75 -9.42 -4.99
N SER A 312 -17.94 -8.81 -5.08
CA SER A 312 -19.00 -9.24 -6.01
C SER A 312 -18.62 -9.07 -7.49
N LEU A 313 -17.64 -8.21 -7.78
CA LEU A 313 -17.07 -8.03 -9.11
C LEU A 313 -15.94 -9.02 -9.42
N GLY A 314 -15.53 -9.84 -8.45
CA GLY A 314 -14.41 -10.79 -8.60
C GLY A 314 -13.06 -10.22 -8.16
N PHE A 315 -13.02 -9.00 -7.61
CA PHE A 315 -11.80 -8.48 -6.99
C PHE A 315 -11.47 -9.26 -5.72
N ARG A 316 -10.19 -9.47 -5.44
CA ARG A 316 -9.69 -10.12 -4.22
C ARG A 316 -8.58 -9.28 -3.60
N ARG A 317 -8.44 -9.37 -2.28
CA ARG A 317 -7.45 -8.56 -1.56
C ARG A 317 -6.02 -8.91 -1.98
N ILE A 318 -5.16 -7.89 -2.11
CA ILE A 318 -3.73 -8.07 -2.39
C ILE A 318 -3.00 -8.22 -1.05
N GLY A 319 -2.72 -9.45 -0.65
CA GLY A 319 -2.10 -9.73 0.64
C GLY A 319 -2.92 -9.21 1.81
N SER A 320 -2.24 -8.62 2.80
CA SER A 320 -2.82 -7.91 3.93
C SER A 320 -3.02 -6.41 3.69
N SER A 321 -2.81 -5.94 2.46
CA SER A 321 -2.96 -4.52 2.12
C SER A 321 -4.42 -4.06 2.17
N ARG A 322 -4.60 -2.74 2.07
CA ARG A 322 -5.93 -2.11 1.94
C ARG A 322 -6.49 -2.23 0.51
N TYR A 323 -5.69 -2.70 -0.44
CA TYR A 323 -6.02 -2.74 -1.84
C TYR A 323 -6.57 -4.11 -2.30
N PHE A 324 -7.38 -4.04 -3.34
CA PHE A 324 -7.97 -5.18 -4.02
C PHE A 324 -7.44 -5.22 -5.46
N GLY A 325 -7.14 -6.41 -5.94
CA GLY A 325 -6.73 -6.67 -7.31
C GLY A 325 -7.84 -7.38 -8.09
N PHE A 326 -7.85 -7.18 -9.40
CA PHE A 326 -8.62 -7.94 -10.37
C PHE A 326 -7.72 -8.22 -11.58
N SER A 327 -7.63 -9.49 -11.97
CA SER A 327 -6.91 -9.89 -13.18
C SER A 327 -7.91 -10.04 -14.33
N VAL A 328 -7.53 -9.62 -15.54
CA VAL A 328 -8.33 -9.91 -16.74
C VAL A 328 -8.13 -11.34 -17.24
N ASP A 329 -7.11 -12.06 -16.76
CA ASP A 329 -6.89 -13.45 -17.11
C ASP A 329 -7.95 -14.35 -16.46
N PRO A 330 -8.84 -14.99 -17.24
CA PRO A 330 -9.90 -15.83 -16.68
C PRO A 330 -9.38 -17.03 -15.89
N LYS A 331 -8.12 -17.44 -16.10
CA LYS A 331 -7.48 -18.56 -15.40
C LYS A 331 -6.75 -18.11 -14.13
N HIS A 332 -6.78 -16.82 -13.78
CA HIS A 332 -6.11 -16.31 -12.60
C HIS A 332 -6.67 -16.91 -11.31
N LYS A 333 -5.77 -17.24 -10.36
CA LYS A 333 -6.13 -17.90 -9.09
C LYS A 333 -7.17 -17.13 -8.27
N ALA A 334 -7.11 -15.80 -8.32
CA ALA A 334 -8.05 -14.92 -7.62
C ALA A 334 -9.54 -15.23 -7.95
N HIS A 335 -9.84 -15.69 -9.17
CA HIS A 335 -11.22 -15.98 -9.57
C HIS A 335 -11.77 -17.27 -8.95
N SER A 336 -10.89 -18.17 -8.49
CA SER A 336 -11.29 -19.40 -7.80
C SER A 336 -11.56 -19.20 -6.31
N ILE A 337 -11.23 -18.02 -5.77
CA ILE A 337 -11.40 -17.71 -4.34
C ILE A 337 -12.85 -17.30 -4.10
N ASN A 338 -13.54 -17.99 -3.19
CA ASN A 338 -14.87 -17.60 -2.76
C ASN A 338 -14.83 -16.25 -2.03
N VAL A 339 -15.86 -15.42 -2.18
CA VAL A 339 -16.02 -14.14 -1.47
C VAL A 339 -15.81 -14.28 0.04
N ASP A 340 -16.32 -15.35 0.65
CA ASP A 340 -16.22 -15.61 2.09
C ASP A 340 -14.87 -16.22 2.52
N ALA A 341 -14.09 -16.71 1.54
CA ALA A 341 -12.75 -17.25 1.76
C ALA A 341 -11.64 -16.24 1.42
N ASP A 342 -12.01 -15.04 0.95
CA ASP A 342 -11.05 -13.96 0.69
C ASP A 342 -10.45 -13.45 2.00
N TYR A 343 -9.22 -12.99 1.96
CA TYR A 343 -8.51 -12.54 3.15
C TYR A 343 -9.08 -11.19 3.62
N ASP A 344 -9.37 -11.09 4.92
CA ASP A 344 -9.66 -9.84 5.61
C ASP A 344 -8.65 -9.63 6.73
N PRO A 345 -7.80 -8.58 6.64
CA PRO A 345 -6.90 -8.28 7.72
C PRO A 345 -7.69 -7.97 8.99
N PRO A 346 -7.19 -8.35 10.17
CA PRO A 346 -7.79 -7.96 11.42
C PRO A 346 -7.91 -6.43 11.45
N ARG A 347 -9.08 -5.94 11.83
CA ARG A 347 -9.30 -4.49 11.96
C ARG A 347 -8.81 -4.08 13.32
N VAL A 348 -8.09 -2.96 13.38
CA VAL A 348 -7.82 -2.31 14.67
C VAL A 348 -9.16 -2.10 15.34
N ASP A 349 -9.31 -2.65 16.53
CA ASP A 349 -10.48 -2.40 17.36
C ASP A 349 -10.41 -0.94 17.76
N GLU A 350 -10.94 -0.06 16.91
CA GLU A 350 -11.04 1.38 17.18
C GLU A 350 -11.75 1.61 18.52
N GLU A 351 -12.58 0.67 18.98
CA GLU A 351 -13.19 0.67 20.32
C GLU A 351 -12.18 0.77 21.47
N MET A 352 -10.98 0.20 21.33
CA MET A 352 -9.91 0.33 22.32
C MET A 352 -9.24 1.71 22.32
N GLU A 353 -9.21 2.41 21.18
CA GLU A 353 -8.59 3.75 21.09
C GLU A 353 -9.45 4.86 21.72
N ILE A 354 -10.75 4.62 21.94
CA ILE A 354 -11.71 5.66 22.34
C ILE A 354 -11.82 5.81 23.86
N SER A 355 -11.00 5.12 24.65
CA SER A 355 -11.20 5.05 26.10
C SER A 355 -10.90 6.34 26.88
N ASP A 356 -10.56 7.46 26.22
CA ASP A 356 -10.19 8.71 26.89
C ASP A 356 -10.86 10.01 26.40
N ASP A 357 -11.70 9.97 25.37
CA ASP A 357 -12.29 11.18 24.73
C ASP A 357 -13.69 11.58 25.24
N GLU A 358 -14.21 10.95 26.30
CA GLU A 358 -15.44 11.47 26.95
C GLU A 358 -15.17 12.76 27.77
N ASP A 359 -13.89 13.13 27.94
CA ASP A 359 -13.50 14.48 28.38
C ASP A 359 -13.24 15.36 27.14
N ILE A 360 -14.26 15.57 26.28
CA ILE A 360 -14.20 16.66 25.29
C ILE A 360 -14.20 17.96 26.10
N VAL A 361 -13.01 18.40 26.49
CA VAL A 361 -12.78 19.71 27.09
C VAL A 361 -13.23 20.71 26.04
N ASP A 362 -14.23 21.53 26.39
CA ASP A 362 -14.73 22.61 25.54
C ASP A 362 -13.53 23.41 25.00
N ILE A 363 -13.26 23.25 23.69
CA ILE A 363 -12.07 23.79 22.98
C ILE A 363 -12.01 25.32 23.05
N SER A 364 -13.06 25.97 23.55
CA SER A 364 -13.09 27.41 23.80
C SER A 364 -12.05 27.91 24.83
N SER A 365 -11.36 27.03 25.59
CA SER A 365 -10.29 27.42 26.52
C SER A 365 -8.89 26.99 26.02
N LEU A 366 -8.24 27.88 25.26
CA LEU A 366 -6.92 27.68 24.65
C LEU A 366 -5.77 27.52 25.67
N ASP A 367 -5.97 27.94 26.92
CA ASP A 367 -4.97 27.86 28.00
C ASP A 367 -4.81 26.43 28.58
N SER A 368 -5.55 25.43 28.08
CA SER A 368 -5.62 24.08 28.68
C SER A 368 -4.91 22.95 27.92
N LEU A 369 -4.28 23.21 26.76
CA LEU A 369 -3.69 22.13 25.94
C LEU A 369 -2.56 21.38 26.66
N ASP A 370 -1.67 22.10 27.36
CA ASP A 370 -0.59 21.49 28.14
C ASP A 370 -1.13 20.69 29.33
N GLU A 371 -2.17 21.18 30.01
CA GLU A 371 -2.80 20.45 31.12
C GLU A 371 -3.51 19.18 30.64
N ALA A 372 -4.19 19.23 29.49
CA ALA A 372 -4.84 18.08 28.89
C ALA A 372 -3.81 17.02 28.47
N ALA A 373 -2.70 17.44 27.84
CA ALA A 373 -1.60 16.55 27.49
C ALA A 373 -0.95 15.91 28.73
N GLN A 374 -0.71 16.67 29.80
CA GLN A 374 -0.17 16.15 31.05
C GLN A 374 -1.14 15.19 31.75
N ARG A 375 -2.44 15.49 31.76
CA ARG A 375 -3.47 14.59 32.31
C ARG A 375 -3.56 13.31 31.51
N SER A 376 -3.53 13.39 30.18
CA SER A 376 -3.52 12.23 29.29
C SER A 376 -2.28 11.36 29.53
N LEU A 377 -1.10 11.96 29.63
CA LEU A 377 0.14 11.25 29.94
C LEU A 377 0.09 10.59 31.32
N ALA A 378 -0.48 11.26 32.34
CA ALA A 378 -0.65 10.70 33.68
C ALA A 378 -1.65 9.51 33.69
N LYS A 379 -2.76 9.62 32.95
CA LYS A 379 -3.73 8.53 32.77
C LYS A 379 -3.08 7.34 32.06
N SER A 380 -2.34 7.59 30.98
CA SER A 380 -1.60 6.57 30.23
C SER A 380 -0.56 5.86 31.11
N LYS A 381 0.21 6.61 31.91
CA LYS A 381 1.16 6.05 32.88
C LYS A 381 0.50 5.11 33.90
N GLN A 382 -0.74 5.42 34.32
CA GLN A 382 -1.48 4.59 35.27
C GLN A 382 -2.08 3.34 34.62
N ARG A 383 -2.61 3.46 33.40
CA ARG A 383 -3.29 2.38 32.68
C ARG A 383 -2.31 1.41 32.02
N PHE A 384 -1.26 1.94 31.39
CA PHE A 384 -0.31 1.18 30.58
C PHE A 384 1.13 1.54 31.01
N PRO A 385 1.54 1.17 32.23
CA PRO A 385 2.83 1.58 32.79
C PRO A 385 4.02 1.09 31.94
N LEU A 386 3.92 -0.09 31.32
CA LEU A 386 4.97 -0.63 30.42
C LEU A 386 5.10 0.20 29.14
N GLN A 387 3.99 0.45 28.45
CA GLN A 387 3.99 1.24 27.21
C GLN A 387 4.51 2.65 27.45
N HIS A 388 4.02 3.31 28.52
CA HIS A 388 4.53 4.63 28.91
C HIS A 388 6.03 4.60 29.19
N ALA A 389 6.53 3.60 29.93
CA ALA A 389 7.97 3.46 30.20
C ALA A 389 8.79 3.29 28.92
N ILE A 390 8.34 2.46 27.98
CA ILE A 390 9.03 2.23 26.70
C ILE A 390 9.15 3.53 25.90
N GLN A 391 8.09 4.33 25.87
CA GLN A 391 8.05 5.58 25.11
C GLN A 391 8.88 6.69 25.78
N THR A 392 8.90 6.77 27.11
CA THR A 392 9.45 7.93 27.83
C THR A 392 10.85 7.74 28.40
N LEU A 393 11.26 6.52 28.75
CA LEU A 393 12.55 6.26 29.39
C LEU A 393 13.66 6.04 28.36
N SER A 394 14.89 6.39 28.72
CA SER A 394 16.07 5.93 27.96
C SER A 394 16.19 4.40 28.04
N ASP A 395 16.95 3.81 27.13
CA ASP A 395 17.10 2.34 27.07
C ASP A 395 17.68 1.74 28.37
N ALA A 396 18.64 2.43 29.01
CA ALA A 396 19.23 2.01 30.28
C ALA A 396 18.25 2.12 31.46
N GLU A 397 17.50 3.23 31.53
CA GLU A 397 16.46 3.43 32.54
C GLU A 397 15.31 2.43 32.36
N LEU A 398 14.95 2.11 31.13
CA LEU A 398 13.93 1.13 30.80
C LEU A 398 14.32 -0.28 31.28
N VAL A 399 15.59 -0.67 31.12
CA VAL A 399 16.10 -1.93 31.69
C VAL A 399 16.02 -1.92 33.23
N ALA A 400 16.34 -0.80 33.86
CA ALA A 400 16.23 -0.67 35.32
C ALA A 400 14.76 -0.75 35.78
N PHE A 401 13.86 -0.08 35.05
CA PHE A 401 12.43 -0.15 35.25
C PHE A 401 11.92 -1.59 35.13
N PHE A 402 12.25 -2.30 34.05
CA PHE A 402 11.86 -3.69 33.83
C PHE A 402 12.34 -4.63 34.94
N LYS A 403 13.56 -4.45 35.45
CA LYS A 403 14.06 -5.24 36.61
C LYS A 403 13.29 -4.97 37.89
N SER A 404 12.77 -3.75 38.07
CA SER A 404 12.00 -3.36 39.24
C SER A 404 10.49 -3.57 39.10
N PHE A 405 10.02 -3.85 37.87
CA PHE A 405 8.62 -4.02 37.57
C PHE A 405 8.13 -5.36 38.13
N ASP A 406 7.55 -5.28 39.33
CA ASP A 406 7.03 -6.42 40.08
C ASP A 406 5.60 -6.74 39.61
N ASP A 407 5.50 -7.53 38.56
CA ASP A 407 4.22 -8.10 38.17
C ASP A 407 4.00 -9.41 38.91
N LYS A 408 3.47 -9.30 40.13
CA LYS A 408 3.16 -10.43 41.02
C LYS A 408 2.26 -11.50 40.37
N ASN A 409 1.65 -11.22 39.22
CA ASN A 409 0.81 -12.14 38.47
C ASN A 409 1.32 -12.48 37.06
N GLY A 410 2.43 -11.90 36.60
CA GLY A 410 3.02 -12.14 35.28
C GLY A 410 2.14 -11.78 34.07
N SER A 411 0.95 -11.21 34.27
CA SER A 411 -0.03 -10.90 33.23
C SER A 411 0.29 -9.64 32.43
N GLY A 412 0.93 -8.64 33.06
CA GLY A 412 1.28 -7.36 32.47
C GLY A 412 2.26 -7.47 31.29
N TRP A 413 3.15 -8.46 31.30
CA TRP A 413 4.09 -8.70 30.18
C TRP A 413 3.40 -9.24 28.92
N LYS A 414 2.22 -9.85 29.07
CA LYS A 414 1.40 -10.36 27.96
C LYS A 414 0.34 -9.35 27.51
N GLU A 415 0.33 -8.16 28.09
CA GLU A 415 -0.52 -7.07 27.60
C GLU A 415 -0.09 -6.70 26.19
N ILE A 416 -1.10 -6.44 25.36
CA ILE A 416 -0.96 -6.01 23.97
C ILE A 416 -1.66 -4.66 23.83
N ASP A 417 -1.11 -3.78 23.00
CA ASP A 417 -1.74 -2.49 22.69
C ASP A 417 -2.90 -2.62 21.69
N SER A 418 -3.46 -1.49 21.24
CA SER A 418 -4.55 -1.46 20.23
C SER A 418 -4.14 -2.08 18.88
N HIS A 419 -2.85 -2.18 18.60
CA HIS A 419 -2.27 -2.80 17.40
C HIS A 419 -1.83 -4.24 17.65
N HIS A 420 -2.22 -4.80 18.79
CA HIS A 420 -1.79 -6.10 19.28
C HIS A 420 -0.27 -6.24 19.42
N ASN A 421 0.46 -5.13 19.55
CA ASN A 421 1.89 -5.15 19.82
C ASN A 421 2.11 -5.50 21.29
N ASN A 422 2.79 -6.61 21.53
CA ASN A 422 3.30 -6.92 22.87
C ASN A 422 4.49 -6.03 23.24
N VAL A 423 4.97 -6.17 24.48
CA VAL A 423 6.12 -5.42 25.02
C VAL A 423 7.39 -5.51 24.15
N LEU A 424 7.59 -6.62 23.44
CA LEU A 424 8.78 -6.84 22.61
C LEU A 424 8.68 -6.12 21.26
N HIS A 425 7.50 -6.10 20.63
CA HIS A 425 7.24 -5.25 19.46
C HIS A 425 7.50 -3.79 19.81
N GLN A 426 6.90 -3.32 20.91
CA GLN A 426 7.00 -1.91 21.33
C GLN A 426 8.45 -1.51 21.63
N ALA A 427 9.21 -2.32 22.38
CA ALA A 427 10.61 -2.03 22.69
C ALA A 427 11.53 -2.09 21.45
N GLY A 428 11.28 -3.04 20.56
CA GLY A 428 12.01 -3.21 19.30
C GLY A 428 11.84 -1.98 18.39
N CYS A 429 10.60 -1.62 18.08
CA CYS A 429 10.26 -0.47 17.25
C CYS A 429 10.62 0.88 17.91
N ALA A 430 10.64 0.95 19.24
CA ALA A 430 11.19 2.10 19.96
C ALA A 430 12.74 2.16 19.96
N HIS A 431 13.40 1.25 19.24
CA HIS A 431 14.85 1.14 19.10
C HIS A 431 15.59 0.98 20.45
N LYS A 432 14.94 0.34 21.44
CA LYS A 432 15.49 0.11 22.79
C LYS A 432 16.27 -1.20 22.83
N VAL A 433 17.49 -1.17 22.29
CA VAL A 433 18.37 -2.34 22.09
C VAL A 433 18.60 -3.14 23.35
N TYR A 434 18.97 -2.49 24.45
CA TYR A 434 19.30 -3.15 25.71
C TYR A 434 18.06 -3.70 26.40
N ALA A 435 16.96 -2.95 26.37
CA ALA A 435 15.67 -3.38 26.89
C ALA A 435 15.13 -4.60 26.12
N THR A 436 15.19 -4.57 24.79
CA THR A 436 14.79 -5.69 23.91
C THR A 436 15.62 -6.95 24.22
N LYS A 437 16.95 -6.82 24.32
CA LYS A 437 17.85 -7.92 24.72
C LYS A 437 17.50 -8.47 26.10
N TRP A 438 17.16 -7.58 27.03
CA TRP A 438 16.79 -7.97 28.39
C TRP A 438 15.46 -8.72 28.41
N LEU A 439 14.44 -8.27 27.67
CA LEU A 439 13.13 -8.91 27.56
C LEU A 439 13.26 -10.35 27.04
N ILE A 440 13.98 -10.54 25.92
CA ILE A 440 14.20 -11.87 25.32
C ILE A 440 14.87 -12.83 26.30
N LYS A 441 15.87 -12.34 27.05
CA LYS A 441 16.64 -13.18 27.98
C LYS A 441 15.87 -13.55 29.25
N ASN A 442 15.03 -12.64 29.78
CA ASN A 442 14.49 -12.77 31.14
C ASN A 442 12.97 -12.98 31.18
N ILE A 443 12.22 -12.45 30.22
CA ILE A 443 10.76 -12.50 30.20
C ILE A 443 10.25 -13.51 29.19
N ASP A 444 10.97 -13.70 28.09
CA ASP A 444 10.53 -14.56 26.98
C ASP A 444 11.45 -15.77 26.70
N PRO A 445 11.82 -16.58 27.73
CA PRO A 445 12.72 -17.71 27.52
C PRO A 445 12.11 -18.79 26.62
N GLU A 446 10.79 -18.88 26.55
CA GLU A 446 10.04 -19.82 25.70
C GLU A 446 9.70 -19.24 24.32
N GLN A 447 10.12 -18.00 24.04
CA GLN A 447 9.87 -17.29 22.77
C GLN A 447 8.38 -17.06 22.45
N GLU A 448 7.49 -17.09 23.43
CA GLU A 448 6.07 -16.78 23.23
C GLU A 448 5.87 -15.36 22.70
N LEU A 449 6.59 -14.37 23.26
CA LEU A 449 6.47 -12.96 22.85
C LEU A 449 7.18 -12.69 21.52
N ALA A 450 8.31 -13.36 21.26
CA ALA A 450 9.09 -13.27 20.03
C ALA A 450 8.38 -13.92 18.84
N GLN A 451 7.53 -14.93 19.07
CA GLN A 451 6.74 -15.59 18.03
C GLN A 451 5.32 -15.03 17.91
N ALA A 452 4.82 -14.32 18.93
CA ALA A 452 3.53 -13.65 18.86
C ALA A 452 3.51 -12.64 17.72
N ARG A 453 2.39 -12.60 17.00
CA ARG A 453 2.19 -11.69 15.87
C ARG A 453 1.23 -10.56 16.26
N ASN A 454 1.54 -9.34 15.83
CA ASN A 454 0.68 -8.18 15.99
C ASN A 454 -0.51 -8.21 15.02
N ILE A 455 -1.28 -7.13 14.96
CA ILE A 455 -2.50 -7.04 14.15
C ILE A 455 -2.22 -7.11 12.63
N GLU A 456 -1.03 -6.68 12.22
CA GLU A 456 -0.56 -6.77 10.84
C GLU A 456 0.02 -8.16 10.51
N GLY A 457 -0.02 -9.07 11.48
CA GLY A 457 0.52 -10.40 11.37
C GLY A 457 2.03 -10.45 11.40
N LEU A 458 2.72 -9.44 11.94
CA LEU A 458 4.18 -9.38 12.06
C LEU A 458 4.63 -9.82 13.45
N THR A 459 5.71 -10.60 13.53
CA THR A 459 6.45 -10.83 14.78
C THR A 459 7.25 -9.57 15.18
N PRO A 460 7.79 -9.46 16.41
CA PRO A 460 8.61 -8.31 16.80
C PRO A 460 9.81 -8.07 15.88
N LEU A 461 10.42 -9.14 15.37
CA LEU A 461 11.53 -9.04 14.42
C LEU A 461 11.07 -8.51 13.07
N GLU A 462 9.99 -9.10 12.52
CA GLU A 462 9.46 -8.68 11.22
C GLU A 462 8.94 -7.24 11.28
N ALA A 463 8.30 -6.82 12.38
CA ALA A 463 7.84 -5.44 12.60
C ALA A 463 8.99 -4.43 12.61
N LEU A 464 10.09 -4.76 13.30
CA LEU A 464 11.29 -3.95 13.29
C LEU A 464 11.93 -3.87 11.89
N GLN A 465 11.94 -4.98 11.14
CA GLN A 465 12.45 -5.00 9.77
C GLN A 465 11.59 -4.13 8.83
N ASP A 466 10.26 -4.20 8.93
CA ASP A 466 9.35 -3.38 8.13
C ASP A 466 9.53 -1.90 8.43
N GLU A 467 9.75 -1.52 9.71
CA GLU A 467 10.05 -0.14 10.09
C GLU A 467 11.37 0.38 9.47
N PHE A 468 12.41 -0.46 9.40
CA PHE A 468 13.65 -0.08 8.70
C PHE A 468 13.46 0.07 7.20
N ASP A 469 12.67 -0.80 6.58
CA ASP A 469 12.37 -0.68 5.16
C ASP A 469 11.60 0.63 4.87
N ILE A 470 10.70 1.05 5.77
CA ILE A 470 10.01 2.35 5.68
C ILE A 470 11.02 3.50 5.84
N PHE A 471 11.93 3.42 6.81
CA PHE A 471 12.94 4.44 7.04
C PHE A 471 13.88 4.61 5.83
N ASP A 472 14.30 3.49 5.22
CA ASP A 472 15.12 3.48 4.01
C ASP A 472 14.39 4.15 2.83
N LYS A 473 13.08 3.91 2.69
CA LYS A 473 12.25 4.58 1.70
C LYS A 473 12.19 6.10 1.94
N LEU A 474 11.97 6.53 3.18
CA LEU A 474 11.90 7.95 3.54
C LEU A 474 13.21 8.69 3.30
N ILE A 475 14.34 8.10 3.67
CA ILE A 475 15.67 8.67 3.39
C ILE A 475 15.89 8.78 1.88
N SER A 476 15.56 7.72 1.13
CA SER A 476 15.72 7.70 -0.32
C SER A 476 14.89 8.80 -0.99
N ALA A 477 13.66 9.05 -0.52
CA ALA A 477 12.81 10.13 -1.03
C ALA A 477 13.37 11.52 -0.73
N GLN A 478 13.86 11.77 0.49
CA GLN A 478 14.46 13.06 0.86
C GLN A 478 15.74 13.39 0.11
N LEU A 479 16.54 12.37 -0.23
CA LEU A 479 17.76 12.57 -1.02
C LEU A 479 17.45 12.85 -2.49
N SER A 480 16.38 12.27 -3.04
CA SER A 480 15.93 12.53 -4.41
C SER A 480 15.37 13.96 -4.57
N SER A 481 14.63 14.49 -3.58
CA SER A 481 14.03 15.83 -3.66
C SER A 481 15.03 16.99 -3.52
N LYS A 482 16.20 16.75 -2.93
CA LYS A 482 17.25 17.76 -2.76
C LYS A 482 18.17 17.93 -3.96
N ARG A 483 18.00 17.18 -5.05
CA ARG A 483 18.75 17.45 -6.27
C ARG A 483 18.30 18.80 -6.84
N PRO A 484 19.16 19.84 -6.85
CA PRO A 484 18.79 21.12 -7.40
C PRO A 484 18.38 20.91 -8.86
N SER A 485 17.18 21.35 -9.19
CA SER A 485 16.66 21.38 -10.55
C SER A 485 17.44 22.41 -11.36
N SER A 486 18.66 22.07 -11.76
CA SER A 486 19.52 22.88 -12.64
C SER A 486 19.06 22.83 -14.11
N GLN A 487 17.81 22.48 -14.37
CA GLN A 487 17.20 22.50 -15.70
C GLN A 487 16.20 23.66 -15.80
N THR A 488 16.70 24.87 -15.62
CA THR A 488 16.07 26.07 -16.20
C THR A 488 17.15 26.94 -16.83
N LYS A 489 17.32 26.76 -18.14
CA LYS A 489 17.84 27.72 -19.14
C LYS A 489 19.08 28.55 -18.75
N PHE A 490 20.27 28.06 -19.09
CA PHE A 490 21.32 28.93 -19.65
C PHE A 490 22.00 28.24 -20.84
N LEU A 491 21.78 28.82 -22.02
CA LEU A 491 22.52 28.51 -23.24
C LEU A 491 23.96 29.05 -23.14
N ASN A 492 24.89 28.31 -23.76
CA ASN A 492 26.25 28.68 -24.14
C ASN A 492 27.28 28.92 -23.02
N GLN A 493 28.05 27.88 -22.70
CA GLN A 493 29.51 27.91 -22.95
C GLN A 493 30.13 26.51 -22.93
N ARG A 494 30.98 26.28 -23.95
CA ARG A 494 31.85 25.11 -24.12
C ARG A 494 32.76 24.91 -22.91
N SER A 495 32.79 23.69 -22.38
CA SER A 495 34.04 23.04 -22.00
C SER A 495 33.89 21.52 -22.06
N ARG A 496 34.92 20.88 -22.59
CA ARG A 496 35.11 19.43 -22.69
C ARG A 496 35.59 18.89 -21.34
N GLY A 497 35.13 17.71 -20.95
CA GLY A 497 35.92 16.81 -20.11
C GLY A 497 35.12 16.03 -19.06
N SER A 498 35.32 14.71 -19.09
CA SER A 498 34.97 13.65 -18.13
C SER A 498 33.49 13.34 -17.87
N LYS A 499 33.07 12.20 -18.42
CA LYS A 499 31.90 11.45 -17.95
C LYS A 499 32.36 10.59 -16.77
N GLU A 500 31.94 10.92 -15.56
CA GLU A 500 31.99 10.00 -14.41
C GLU A 500 30.62 9.37 -14.23
N ASN A 501 30.58 8.04 -14.36
CA ASN A 501 29.40 7.23 -14.09
C ASN A 501 29.20 7.14 -12.57
N LEU A 502 28.25 7.90 -12.04
CA LEU A 502 27.80 7.79 -10.65
C LEU A 502 26.95 6.53 -10.47
N SER A 503 27.61 5.44 -10.09
CA SER A 503 26.99 4.21 -9.62
C SER A 503 26.28 4.46 -8.28
N ALA A 504 24.97 4.18 -8.23
CA ALA A 504 24.17 4.23 -7.01
C ALA A 504 24.69 3.19 -5.99
N LYS A 505 25.51 3.63 -5.02
CA LYS A 505 26.02 2.79 -3.93
C LYS A 505 24.88 2.42 -2.99
N ASN A 506 24.54 1.13 -2.94
CA ASN A 506 23.50 0.53 -2.11
C ASN A 506 23.73 0.83 -0.61
N HIS A 507 22.78 1.46 0.08
CA HIS A 507 22.90 1.90 1.49
C HIS A 507 22.48 0.83 2.53
N GLN A 508 21.83 -0.25 2.08
CA GLN A 508 21.41 -1.41 2.87
C GLN A 508 22.51 -1.98 3.82
N PRO A 509 23.80 -2.10 3.42
CA PRO A 509 24.82 -2.71 4.29
C PRO A 509 25.16 -1.90 5.55
N ARG A 510 24.78 -0.62 5.64
CA ARG A 510 25.19 0.27 6.76
C ARG A 510 24.18 0.27 7.91
N ILE A 511 22.88 0.23 7.60
CA ILE A 511 21.81 0.13 8.60
C ILE A 511 21.78 -1.26 9.22
N ILE A 512 22.01 -2.30 8.42
CA ILE A 512 22.21 -3.68 8.90
C ILE A 512 23.42 -3.79 9.86
N LYS A 513 24.46 -2.95 9.72
CA LYS A 513 25.58 -2.94 10.67
C LYS A 513 25.24 -2.32 12.03
N LEU A 514 24.46 -1.22 12.06
CA LEU A 514 24.02 -0.58 13.30
C LEU A 514 23.01 -1.46 14.07
N PHE A 515 22.09 -2.10 13.36
CA PHE A 515 20.99 -2.85 13.96
C PHE A 515 21.16 -4.36 13.92
N GLY A 516 22.22 -4.85 13.28
CA GLY A 516 22.61 -6.26 13.27
C GLY A 516 22.64 -6.91 14.66
N PRO A 517 23.07 -6.22 15.74
CA PRO A 517 22.98 -6.75 17.10
C PRO A 517 21.54 -6.94 17.62
N ILE A 518 20.54 -6.21 17.13
CA ILE A 518 19.13 -6.40 17.49
C ILE A 518 18.55 -7.57 16.67
N ILE A 519 18.75 -7.54 15.36
CA ILE A 519 18.29 -8.59 14.43
C ILE A 519 18.83 -9.96 14.86
N LYS A 520 20.13 -10.06 15.16
CA LYS A 520 20.76 -11.31 15.62
C LYS A 520 20.25 -11.82 16.96
N VAL A 521 19.73 -10.94 17.82
CA VAL A 521 19.20 -11.35 19.12
C VAL A 521 17.76 -11.83 18.99
N LEU A 522 16.99 -11.23 18.10
CA LEU A 522 15.62 -11.67 17.80
C LEU A 522 15.59 -12.96 16.96
N ASP A 523 16.58 -13.17 16.07
CA ASP A 523 16.75 -14.37 15.23
C ASP A 523 17.40 -15.55 16.00
N SER A 524 16.76 -15.94 17.09
CA SER A 524 17.31 -16.81 18.15
C SER A 524 17.62 -18.27 17.77
N ASP A 525 17.47 -18.66 16.51
CA ASP A 525 18.00 -19.93 15.97
C ASP A 525 19.51 -19.87 15.67
N CYS A 526 20.16 -18.71 15.81
CA CYS A 526 21.60 -18.55 15.61
C CYS A 526 22.42 -18.63 16.92
N VAL A 527 22.75 -19.84 17.38
CA VAL A 527 23.87 -20.11 18.31
C VAL A 527 25.17 -20.34 17.49
N PRO A 528 26.35 -19.86 17.94
CA PRO A 528 27.29 -19.18 17.05
C PRO A 528 28.30 -20.11 16.36
N ARG A 529 28.51 -19.87 15.07
CA ARG A 529 29.81 -20.09 14.42
C ARG A 529 30.32 -18.78 13.85
N VAL A 530 30.74 -17.88 14.73
CA VAL A 530 31.63 -16.78 14.36
C VAL A 530 33.06 -17.21 14.69
N HIS A 531 33.63 -18.01 13.79
CA HIS A 531 35.06 -17.93 13.55
C HIS A 531 35.27 -17.18 12.24
N ASN A 532 36.13 -16.16 12.30
CA ASN A 532 36.67 -15.33 11.22
C ASN A 532 35.80 -14.15 10.73
N LEU A 533 35.76 -13.11 11.56
CA LEU A 533 35.61 -11.71 11.12
C LEU A 533 36.97 -11.05 10.80
N LYS A 534 38.00 -11.84 10.44
CA LYS A 534 39.31 -11.34 9.99
C LYS A 534 39.44 -11.22 8.47
N THR A 535 38.37 -11.44 7.71
CA THR A 535 38.43 -11.48 6.23
C THR A 535 37.49 -10.48 5.55
N LEU A 536 37.32 -9.29 6.14
CA LEU A 536 36.62 -8.17 5.49
C LEU A 536 37.39 -6.83 5.57
N SER A 537 38.69 -6.89 5.87
CA SER A 537 39.60 -5.73 5.93
C SER A 537 40.49 -5.57 4.69
N ALA A 538 40.45 -6.49 3.73
CA ALA A 538 41.30 -6.41 2.53
C ALA A 538 40.46 -6.38 1.26
N LYS A 539 40.00 -5.18 0.88
CA LYS A 539 39.81 -4.68 -0.51
C LYS A 539 38.85 -3.48 -0.47
N TYR A 540 39.34 -2.31 -0.09
CA TYR A 540 38.78 -1.02 -0.51
C TYR A 540 39.84 0.06 -0.25
N HIS A 541 40.80 0.14 -1.17
CA HIS A 541 41.58 1.35 -1.37
C HIS A 541 41.14 1.93 -2.72
N ASP A 542 41.01 3.25 -2.78
CA ASP A 542 40.58 4.11 -3.90
C ASP A 542 39.08 4.42 -4.00
N VAL A 543 38.55 5.09 -2.98
CA VAL A 543 37.35 5.94 -3.13
C VAL A 543 37.60 7.27 -2.42
N ASP A 544 38.08 8.26 -3.18
CA ASP A 544 38.02 9.68 -2.81
C ASP A 544 36.63 10.17 -3.18
N ASP A 545 35.75 10.34 -2.18
CA ASP A 545 34.37 10.76 -2.41
C ASP A 545 34.00 11.70 -1.26
N ASP A 546 34.05 13.00 -1.51
CA ASP A 546 33.76 14.03 -0.51
C ASP A 546 32.29 13.97 -0.07
N ASP A 547 31.39 13.42 -0.90
CA ASP A 547 30.00 13.14 -0.52
C ASP A 547 29.91 12.02 0.52
N LEU A 548 30.85 11.06 0.51
CA LEU A 548 30.94 10.03 1.56
C LEU A 548 31.40 10.63 2.88
N LYS A 549 32.33 11.59 2.85
CA LYS A 549 32.77 12.31 4.06
C LYS A 549 31.64 13.18 4.61
N VAL A 550 30.86 13.85 3.75
CA VAL A 550 29.70 14.66 4.13
C VAL A 550 28.57 13.79 4.69
N ALA A 551 28.22 12.67 4.05
CA ALA A 551 27.21 11.74 4.55
C ALA A 551 27.62 11.12 5.90
N LEU A 552 28.90 10.76 6.06
CA LEU A 552 29.44 10.25 7.32
C LEU A 552 29.45 11.35 8.40
N ALA A 553 29.80 12.59 8.03
CA ALA A 553 29.77 13.73 8.95
C ALA A 553 28.34 14.08 9.39
N ILE A 554 27.34 13.99 8.50
CA ILE A 554 25.92 14.19 8.83
C ILE A 554 25.42 13.05 9.72
N ALA A 555 25.76 11.79 9.41
CA ALA A 555 25.39 10.64 10.25
C ALA A 555 26.05 10.70 11.63
N ILE A 556 27.32 11.12 11.70
CA ILE A 556 28.02 11.37 12.95
C ILE A 556 27.40 12.56 13.68
N ALA A 557 27.10 13.68 13.02
CA ALA A 557 26.49 14.84 13.65
C ALA A 557 25.09 14.52 14.20
N TYR A 558 24.28 13.78 13.45
CA TYR A 558 22.96 13.29 13.87
C TYR A 558 23.08 12.33 15.05
N ALA A 559 24.02 11.38 15.00
CA ALA A 559 24.33 10.51 16.13
C ALA A 559 24.84 11.32 17.34
N LYS A 560 25.65 12.35 17.12
CA LYS A 560 26.17 13.22 18.17
C LYS A 560 25.06 14.04 18.83
N GLU A 561 24.13 14.58 18.05
CA GLU A 561 23.04 15.42 18.55
C GLU A 561 21.95 14.57 19.26
N LYS A 562 21.75 13.32 18.85
CA LYS A 562 20.71 12.43 19.41
C LYS A 562 21.20 11.42 20.44
N PHE A 563 22.49 11.08 20.49
CA PHE A 563 23.02 10.02 21.36
C PHE A 563 24.09 10.46 22.38
N ILE A 564 24.61 11.69 22.34
CA ILE A 564 25.75 12.05 23.22
C ILE A 564 25.41 12.23 24.69
N GLU A 565 24.16 12.47 25.08
CA GLU A 565 23.92 12.71 26.51
C GLU A 565 24.19 11.50 27.40
N ASN A 566 24.30 10.26 26.88
CA ASN A 566 24.46 9.06 27.72
C ASN A 566 25.32 7.91 27.14
N CYS A 567 26.21 8.14 26.18
CA CYS A 567 27.12 7.07 25.73
C CYS A 567 28.35 6.93 26.64
N ASP A 568 28.62 5.71 27.09
CA ASP A 568 29.85 5.33 27.79
C ASP A 568 31.09 5.62 26.92
N HIS A 569 32.14 6.16 27.53
CA HIS A 569 33.36 6.59 26.85
C HIS A 569 34.07 5.45 26.10
N SER A 570 33.80 4.19 26.48
CA SER A 570 34.32 2.99 25.82
C SER A 570 33.91 2.88 24.35
N PHE A 571 32.66 3.18 24.01
CA PHE A 571 32.16 3.14 22.62
C PHE A 571 32.79 4.24 21.75
N LEU A 572 33.01 5.42 22.35
CA LEU A 572 33.71 6.51 21.69
C LEU A 572 35.19 6.17 21.46
N HIS A 573 35.83 5.44 22.38
CA HIS A 573 37.20 4.97 22.21
C HIS A 573 37.32 3.91 21.12
N ASP A 574 36.41 2.93 21.06
CA ASP A 574 36.39 1.93 19.99
C ASP A 574 36.15 2.58 18.61
N LEU A 575 35.24 3.56 18.52
CA LEU A 575 34.98 4.31 17.29
C LEU A 575 36.14 5.25 16.92
N ILE A 576 36.82 5.85 17.90
CA ILE A 576 38.00 6.70 17.69
C ILE A 576 39.22 5.87 17.30
N ASP A 577 39.38 4.65 17.81
CA ASP A 577 40.45 3.74 17.42
C ASP A 577 40.22 3.20 16.01
N GLU A 578 38.97 2.88 15.65
CA GLU A 578 38.59 2.46 14.29
C GLU A 578 38.72 3.61 13.26
N ILE A 579 38.51 4.86 13.68
CA ILE A 579 38.78 6.08 12.89
C ILE A 579 40.28 6.46 12.93
N GLY A 580 40.97 6.13 14.01
CA GLY A 580 42.39 6.42 14.26
C GLY A 580 43.32 5.63 13.35
N GLU A 581 42.93 4.41 13.00
CA GLU A 581 43.60 3.60 11.97
C GLU A 581 43.49 4.18 10.55
N ALA A 582 42.59 5.14 10.30
CA ALA A 582 42.48 5.84 9.01
C ALA A 582 43.44 7.05 8.88
N LYS A 583 44.18 7.43 9.93
CA LYS A 583 45.14 8.54 9.92
C LYS A 583 46.53 8.10 9.46
N GLN A 584 46.66 7.75 8.19
CA GLN A 584 47.97 7.76 7.54
C GLN A 584 47.92 8.32 6.12
N CYS A 585 47.33 9.51 5.96
CA CYS A 585 47.58 10.40 4.83
C CYS A 585 47.84 11.82 5.35
N LYS A 586 48.92 12.43 4.86
CA LYS A 586 49.44 13.74 5.26
C LYS A 586 49.06 14.78 4.20
N ASN A 587 48.77 16.00 4.67
CA ASN A 587 48.54 17.28 3.94
C ASN A 587 47.10 17.43 3.39
N ASP A 588 46.37 18.56 3.49
CA ASP A 588 46.70 19.97 3.78
C ASP A 588 45.49 20.76 4.36
N TYR A 589 45.80 21.82 5.12
CA TYR A 589 45.18 23.15 5.19
C TYR A 589 43.65 23.45 5.30
N GLU A 590 42.77 22.55 5.75
CA GLU A 590 41.38 22.95 6.13
C GLU A 590 40.94 22.61 7.56
N PHE A 591 41.78 21.91 8.33
CA PHE A 591 41.44 21.52 9.70
C PHE A 591 41.50 22.70 10.71
N GLU A 592 42.21 23.78 10.38
CA GLU A 592 42.41 24.91 11.30
C GLU A 592 41.22 25.89 11.36
N LEU A 593 40.39 25.92 10.30
CA LEU A 593 39.22 26.82 10.22
C LEU A 593 38.02 26.27 11.00
N VAL A 594 37.80 24.96 10.93
CA VAL A 594 36.71 24.26 11.64
C VAL A 594 37.03 24.14 13.14
N HIS A 595 38.29 23.90 13.51
CA HIS A 595 38.72 23.84 14.91
C HIS A 595 38.53 25.19 15.62
N ARG A 596 38.78 26.33 14.95
CA ARG A 596 38.57 27.67 15.53
C ARG A 596 37.10 28.02 15.72
N GLN A 597 36.20 27.54 14.85
CA GLN A 597 34.75 27.79 14.99
C GLN A 597 34.15 26.99 16.16
N CYS A 598 34.65 25.77 16.42
CA CYS A 598 34.20 24.94 17.54
C CYS A 598 34.73 25.42 18.90
N CYS A 599 35.96 25.95 18.98
CA CYS A 599 36.52 26.45 20.24
C CYS A 599 35.90 27.77 20.72
N TRP A 600 35.20 28.53 19.86
CA TRP A 600 34.55 29.78 20.28
C TRP A 600 33.24 29.54 21.06
N ASN A 601 32.54 28.43 20.82
CA ASN A 601 31.24 28.16 21.46
C ASN A 601 31.33 27.48 22.83
N VAL A 602 32.51 26.99 23.23
CA VAL A 602 32.74 26.41 24.57
C VAL A 602 33.08 27.48 25.62
N ALA A 603 33.53 28.68 25.22
CA ALA A 603 33.93 29.75 26.15
C ALA A 603 32.79 30.70 26.57
N LYS A 604 31.51 30.35 26.36
CA LYS A 604 30.36 31.16 26.79
C LYS A 604 29.42 30.48 27.79
N LYS A 605 29.83 29.35 28.36
CA LYS A 605 29.19 28.74 29.53
C LYS A 605 30.25 28.37 30.57
N SER A 606 30.84 29.39 31.19
CA SER A 606 31.50 29.31 32.49
C SER A 606 31.24 30.60 33.25
#